data_AF-A0A177P1T0-F1
#
_entry.id   AF-A0A177P1T0-F1
#
_cell.length_a   1.000
_cell.length_b   1.000
_cell.length_c   1.000
_cell.angle_alpha   90.00
_cell.angle_beta   90.00
_cell.angle_gamma   90.00
#
_symmetry.space_group_name_H-M   'P 1'
#
loop_
_entity.id
_entity.type
_entity.pdbx_description
1 polymer ?
#
loop_
_entity_poly.entity_id
_entity_poly.type
_entity_poly.pdbx_seq_one_letter_code
_entity_poly.pdbx_strand_id
1 'polypeptide(L)'
;MTSLEGFSGVNGWISSTYANQEPFPQVSVNSTDSTYYAGTHYVAPHAVYMHPGGYFSPIDFAILRFVAPSDGNYRVQGEFFSVDFGTKSVGVTVNSSAGNYSTEAILGAYTGYLNGTPFRFDFTRDLNAGDTVDFSVGRYDGNPTGDPIGLRGTISTVPLMPSASLFLFGLASMNVTRLIGGRTRQSNLTVLPAMSLR
;
A
#
# COMPACT_ATOMS: atom_id res chain seq x y z
N MET A 1 23.35 15.08 -4.78
CA MET A 1 22.74 13.86 -5.36
C MET A 1 23.84 13.17 -6.14
N THR A 2 24.60 12.30 -5.48
CA THR A 2 25.76 11.64 -6.09
C THR A 2 25.34 10.25 -6.51
N SER A 3 25.13 10.06 -7.80
CA SER A 3 25.14 8.74 -8.43
C SER A 3 26.54 8.16 -8.26
N LEU A 4 26.70 7.18 -7.38
CA LEU A 4 27.94 6.41 -7.28
C LEU A 4 27.58 4.93 -7.34
N GLU A 5 28.48 4.16 -7.93
CA GLU A 5 28.26 2.83 -8.46
C GLU A 5 27.69 1.84 -7.45
N GLY A 6 26.59 1.20 -7.82
CA GLY A 6 26.05 0.04 -7.13
C GLY A 6 25.00 -0.60 -8.01
N PHE A 7 25.32 -1.77 -8.55
CA PHE A 7 24.41 -2.68 -9.26
C PHE A 7 23.71 -2.10 -10.52
N SER A 8 24.19 -2.44 -11.72
CA SER A 8 23.52 -2.09 -12.99
C SER A 8 22.06 -2.56 -12.99
N GLY A 9 21.11 -1.63 -13.18
CA GLY A 9 19.67 -1.91 -13.18
C GLY A 9 18.97 -1.67 -11.83
N VAL A 10 19.72 -1.28 -10.80
CA VAL A 10 19.19 -0.99 -9.47
C VAL A 10 19.48 0.48 -9.10
N ASN A 11 18.44 1.25 -8.78
CA ASN A 11 18.58 2.66 -8.38
C ASN A 11 18.33 2.79 -6.87
N GLY A 12 19.18 3.51 -6.13
CA GLY A 12 19.00 3.60 -4.69
C GLY A 12 19.82 4.66 -3.96
N TRP A 13 19.45 4.85 -2.69
CA TRP A 13 20.26 5.56 -1.70
C TRP A 13 21.25 4.55 -1.12
N ILE A 14 22.48 4.59 -1.64
CA ILE A 14 23.57 3.71 -1.25
C ILE A 14 24.77 4.54 -0.80
N SER A 15 25.53 4.03 0.16
CA SER A 15 26.84 4.60 0.48
C SER A 15 27.82 4.27 -0.65
N SER A 16 28.63 5.25 -1.05
CA SER A 16 29.70 5.06 -2.04
C SER A 16 30.87 4.21 -1.56
N THR A 17 30.83 3.72 -0.31
CA THR A 17 31.96 3.04 0.32
C THR A 17 31.68 1.54 0.35
N TYR A 18 31.91 0.87 -0.77
CA TYR A 18 32.03 -0.60 -0.82
C TYR A 18 33.28 -1.00 -0.03
N ALA A 19 33.09 -1.27 1.26
CA ALA A 19 34.11 -1.92 2.06
C ALA A 19 33.45 -3.00 2.93
N ASN A 20 32.83 -3.99 2.28
CA ASN A 20 32.55 -5.33 2.82
C ASN A 20 31.81 -5.39 4.18
N GLN A 21 31.19 -4.28 4.53
CA GLN A 21 30.45 -3.97 5.74
C GLN A 21 29.49 -2.91 5.20
N GLU A 22 28.20 -3.09 5.39
CA GLU A 22 27.19 -2.08 5.07
C GLU A 22 27.02 -1.22 6.34
N PRO A 23 27.88 -0.22 6.64
CA PRO A 23 27.75 0.58 7.85
C PRO A 23 26.54 1.50 7.81
N PHE A 24 25.92 1.68 6.63
CA PHE A 24 24.79 2.59 6.45
C PHE A 24 23.55 1.84 5.96
N PRO A 25 22.35 2.38 6.23
CA PRO A 25 21.14 1.88 5.61
C PRO A 25 21.21 1.99 4.09
N GLN A 26 20.68 0.99 3.40
CA GLN A 26 20.53 0.97 1.95
C GLN A 26 19.06 0.76 1.59
N VAL A 27 18.59 1.51 0.59
CA VAL A 27 17.30 1.29 -0.07
C VAL A 27 17.51 1.41 -1.58
N SER A 28 17.18 0.35 -2.32
CA SER A 28 17.40 0.32 -3.76
C SER A 28 16.35 -0.50 -4.51
N VAL A 29 15.88 -0.05 -5.66
CA VAL A 29 14.83 -0.72 -6.45
C VAL A 29 15.41 -1.44 -7.65
N ASN A 30 15.02 -2.70 -7.85
CA ASN A 30 15.20 -3.37 -9.15
C ASN A 30 14.03 -2.99 -10.06
N SER A 31 14.29 -2.14 -11.05
CA SER A 31 13.26 -1.66 -11.98
C SER A 31 13.14 -2.49 -13.26
N THR A 32 13.83 -3.63 -13.35
CA THR A 32 13.80 -4.49 -14.53
C THR A 32 12.77 -5.61 -14.39
N ASP A 33 12.49 -6.30 -15.49
CA ASP A 33 11.66 -7.51 -15.54
C ASP A 33 12.43 -8.79 -15.17
N SER A 34 13.69 -8.68 -14.75
CA SER A 34 14.56 -9.81 -14.45
C SER A 34 15.05 -9.80 -13.00
N THR A 35 15.19 -10.98 -12.40
CA THR A 35 15.82 -11.10 -11.07
C THR A 35 17.28 -10.71 -11.18
N TYR A 36 17.70 -9.81 -10.31
CA TYR A 36 19.11 -9.48 -10.12
C TYR A 36 19.74 -10.39 -9.07
N TYR A 37 20.98 -10.82 -9.28
CA TYR A 37 21.74 -11.66 -8.34
C TYR A 37 23.09 -11.03 -8.02
N ALA A 38 23.47 -11.04 -6.75
CA ALA A 38 24.79 -10.63 -6.27
C ALA A 38 25.23 -11.53 -5.10
N GLY A 39 26.08 -12.52 -5.39
CA GLY A 39 26.49 -13.52 -4.38
C GLY A 39 25.30 -14.36 -3.92
N THR A 40 25.05 -14.41 -2.61
CA THR A 40 23.86 -15.07 -2.03
C THR A 40 22.60 -14.20 -2.10
N HIS A 41 22.75 -12.90 -2.39
CA HIS A 41 21.64 -11.96 -2.46
C HIS A 41 20.93 -12.01 -3.82
N TYR A 42 19.62 -11.81 -3.79
CA TYR A 42 18.85 -11.58 -5.01
C TYR A 42 17.81 -10.47 -4.81
N VAL A 43 17.45 -9.77 -5.89
CA VAL A 43 16.35 -8.80 -5.88
C VAL A 43 15.39 -9.16 -6.99
N ALA A 44 14.17 -9.55 -6.62
CA ALA A 44 13.12 -9.89 -7.57
C ALA A 44 12.82 -8.69 -8.50
N PRO A 45 12.28 -8.94 -9.71
CA PRO A 45 11.78 -7.88 -10.59
C PRO A 45 10.82 -6.95 -9.84
N HIS A 46 10.94 -5.64 -10.08
CA HIS A 46 10.06 -4.60 -9.51
C HIS A 46 9.99 -4.58 -7.97
N ALA A 47 11.01 -5.11 -7.30
CA ALA A 47 11.10 -5.12 -5.84
C ALA A 47 12.15 -4.15 -5.32
N VAL A 48 11.95 -3.71 -4.08
CA VAL A 48 12.89 -2.89 -3.33
C VAL A 48 13.75 -3.80 -2.46
N TYR A 49 15.06 -3.66 -2.56
CA TYR A 49 16.04 -4.18 -1.62
C TYR A 49 16.28 -3.15 -0.51
N MET A 50 16.28 -3.62 0.73
CA MET A 50 16.49 -2.81 1.92
C MET A 50 17.48 -3.50 2.85
N HIS A 51 18.48 -2.78 3.32
CA HIS A 51 19.42 -3.26 4.31
C HIS A 51 19.53 -2.22 5.43
N PRO A 52 19.38 -2.61 6.71
CA PRO A 52 19.32 -1.66 7.82
C PRO A 52 20.65 -0.96 8.11
N GLY A 53 21.78 -1.56 7.72
CA GLY A 53 23.12 -1.08 8.03
C GLY A 53 23.69 -1.71 9.30
N GLY A 54 24.70 -1.07 9.89
CA GLY A 54 25.03 -1.23 11.31
C GLY A 54 25.95 -2.37 11.70
N TYR A 55 26.90 -2.81 10.88
CA TYR A 55 27.88 -3.82 11.31
C TYR A 55 28.64 -3.43 12.61
N PHE A 56 28.68 -2.13 12.97
CA PHE A 56 29.33 -1.59 14.18
C PHE A 56 28.49 -0.62 15.02
N SER A 57 27.23 -0.39 14.66
CA SER A 57 26.31 0.49 15.40
C SER A 57 25.16 -0.34 15.94
N PRO A 58 24.74 -0.15 17.21
CA PRO A 58 23.80 -1.07 17.85
C PRO A 58 22.40 -1.04 17.21
N ILE A 59 21.99 0.04 16.55
CA ILE A 59 20.64 0.16 15.97
C ILE A 59 20.67 1.05 14.74
N ASP A 60 20.43 0.46 13.57
CA ASP A 60 20.14 1.20 12.33
C ASP A 60 18.86 0.64 11.68
N PHE A 61 18.10 1.52 11.03
CA PHE A 61 16.89 1.18 10.27
C PHE A 61 17.00 1.75 8.86
N ALA A 62 16.62 0.95 7.86
CA ALA A 62 16.25 1.42 6.54
C ALA A 62 14.74 1.65 6.50
N ILE A 63 14.30 2.84 6.10
CA ILE A 63 12.89 3.21 6.04
C ILE A 63 12.56 3.67 4.63
N LEU A 64 11.61 2.98 3.99
CA LEU A 64 10.92 3.47 2.80
C LEU A 64 9.62 4.13 3.26
N ARG A 65 9.43 5.40 2.89
CA ARG A 65 8.28 6.20 3.33
C ARG A 65 7.39 6.57 2.15
N PHE A 66 6.11 6.23 2.28
CA PHE A 66 5.04 6.83 1.48
C PHE A 66 4.46 8.01 2.25
N VAL A 67 4.19 9.12 1.54
CA VAL A 67 3.51 10.29 2.08
C VAL A 67 2.21 10.45 1.30
N ALA A 68 1.08 10.47 2.01
CA ALA A 68 -0.23 10.64 1.39
C ALA A 68 -0.28 12.01 0.68
N PRO A 69 -0.47 12.06 -0.64
CA PRO A 69 -0.48 13.33 -1.38
C PRO A 69 -1.77 14.12 -1.19
N SER A 70 -2.83 13.47 -0.73
CA SER A 70 -4.17 14.03 -0.54
C SER A 70 -4.91 13.25 0.53
N ASP A 71 -5.96 13.84 1.08
CA ASP A 71 -6.88 13.13 1.95
C ASP A 71 -7.56 11.99 1.19
N GLY A 72 -7.67 10.82 1.82
CA GLY A 72 -8.35 9.69 1.21
C GLY A 72 -8.23 8.40 1.98
N ASN A 73 -8.98 7.42 1.51
CA ASN A 73 -8.89 6.04 1.98
C ASN A 73 -7.89 5.29 1.09
N TYR A 74 -6.84 4.74 1.69
CA TYR A 74 -5.76 4.06 1.00
C TYR A 74 -5.73 2.58 1.39
N ARG A 75 -5.66 1.70 0.38
CA ARG A 75 -5.33 0.30 0.56
C ARG A 75 -3.84 0.10 0.35
N VAL A 76 -3.21 -0.55 1.32
CA VAL A 76 -1.79 -0.88 1.32
C VAL A 76 -1.66 -2.40 1.33
N GLN A 77 -1.03 -2.95 0.29
CA GLN A 77 -0.86 -4.38 0.13
C GLN A 77 0.56 -4.71 -0.27
N GLY A 78 1.10 -5.81 0.23
CA GLY A 78 2.43 -6.23 -0.16
C GLY A 78 3.02 -7.29 0.74
N GLU A 79 4.32 -7.48 0.61
CA GLU A 79 5.06 -8.41 1.43
C GLU A 79 6.52 -8.02 1.57
N PHE A 80 7.08 -8.36 2.74
CA PHE A 80 8.51 -8.50 2.93
C PHE A 80 8.90 -9.94 2.62
N PHE A 81 10.00 -10.13 1.90
CA PHE A 81 10.54 -11.45 1.59
C PHE A 81 12.04 -11.48 1.83
N SER A 82 12.57 -12.64 2.18
CA SER A 82 14.01 -12.80 2.36
C SER A 82 14.72 -12.65 1.03
N VAL A 83 15.81 -11.89 1.02
CA VAL A 83 16.75 -11.85 -0.11
C VAL A 83 18.07 -12.53 0.23
N ASP A 84 18.25 -12.90 1.50
CA ASP A 84 19.37 -13.73 2.01
C ASP A 84 18.94 -14.58 3.22
N PHE A 85 19.81 -15.47 3.69
CA PHE A 85 19.63 -16.30 4.89
C PHE A 85 19.64 -15.46 6.17
N GLY A 86 19.17 -16.02 7.29
CA GLY A 86 19.23 -15.41 8.63
C GLY A 86 17.93 -14.74 9.12
N THR A 87 17.95 -14.23 10.35
CA THR A 87 16.79 -13.61 11.02
C THR A 87 16.55 -12.20 10.50
N LYS A 88 15.29 -11.88 10.26
CA LYS A 88 14.86 -10.63 9.68
C LYS A 88 13.94 -9.90 10.62
N SER A 89 14.01 -8.56 10.58
CA SER A 89 13.23 -7.73 11.46
C SER A 89 12.62 -6.55 10.69
N VAL A 90 11.29 -6.54 10.59
CA VAL A 90 10.52 -5.66 9.70
C VAL A 90 9.30 -5.04 10.40
N GLY A 91 8.86 -3.87 9.92
CA GLY A 91 7.68 -3.21 10.45
C GLY A 91 6.92 -2.39 9.39
N VAL A 92 5.63 -2.19 9.64
CA VAL A 92 4.80 -1.22 8.89
C VAL A 92 4.06 -0.35 9.88
N THR A 93 4.26 0.96 9.72
CA THR A 93 3.80 1.96 10.66
C THR A 93 3.05 3.06 9.94
N VAL A 94 1.95 3.53 10.51
CA VAL A 94 1.22 4.72 10.04
C VAL A 94 1.47 5.86 11.02
N ASN A 95 1.84 7.03 10.50
CA ASN A 95 2.12 8.23 11.29
C ASN A 95 1.21 9.38 10.84
N SER A 96 0.63 10.08 11.81
CA SER A 96 -0.10 11.31 11.55
C SER A 96 0.84 12.50 11.38
N SER A 97 0.53 13.35 10.41
CA SER A 97 1.18 14.64 10.14
C SER A 97 0.76 15.76 11.09
N ALA A 98 -0.33 15.58 11.85
CA ALA A 98 -0.91 16.60 12.73
C ALA A 98 -0.12 16.86 14.03
N GLY A 99 1.18 16.57 14.07
CA GLY A 99 2.09 16.87 15.18
C GLY A 99 2.00 15.93 16.38
N ASN A 100 0.99 15.06 16.45
CA ASN A 100 0.98 13.91 17.33
C ASN A 100 1.48 12.72 16.52
N TYR A 101 2.73 12.29 16.73
CA TYR A 101 3.24 11.03 16.17
C TYR A 101 2.50 9.84 16.80
N SER A 102 1.20 9.73 16.56
CA SER A 102 0.43 8.53 16.85
C SER A 102 0.96 7.46 15.90
N THR A 103 1.94 6.72 16.39
CA THR A 103 2.56 5.61 15.69
C THR A 103 1.60 4.44 15.81
N GLU A 104 0.74 4.23 14.82
CA GLU A 104 -0.04 2.99 14.75
C GLU A 104 0.84 1.94 14.08
N ALA A 105 1.31 0.97 14.87
CA ALA A 105 1.94 -0.22 14.32
C ALA A 105 0.85 -1.07 13.66
N ILE A 106 0.73 -0.95 12.34
CA ILE A 106 -0.22 -1.76 11.54
C ILE A 106 0.26 -3.20 11.49
N LEU A 107 1.57 -3.37 11.39
CA LEU A 107 2.27 -4.61 11.62
C LEU A 107 3.27 -4.32 12.73
N GLY A 108 3.06 -4.92 13.91
CA GLY A 108 4.08 -4.92 14.96
C GLY A 108 5.41 -5.44 14.41
N ALA A 109 6.52 -5.07 15.05
CA ALA A 109 7.84 -5.54 14.66
C ALA A 109 7.85 -7.08 14.54
N TYR A 110 7.97 -7.59 13.32
CA TYR A 110 8.14 -9.02 13.09
C TYR A 110 9.62 -9.32 13.15
N THR A 111 10.03 -10.21 14.06
CA THR A 111 11.38 -10.77 14.07
C THR A 111 11.29 -12.28 13.84
N GLY A 112 11.90 -12.78 12.76
CA GLY A 112 11.89 -14.20 12.45
C GLY A 112 12.66 -14.57 11.19
N TYR A 113 12.82 -15.87 10.94
CA TYR A 113 13.39 -16.36 9.68
C TYR A 113 12.35 -16.28 8.57
N LEU A 114 12.58 -15.48 7.55
CA LEU A 114 11.76 -15.45 6.32
C LEU A 114 12.20 -16.52 5.31
N ASN A 115 12.63 -17.70 5.76
CA ASN A 115 13.18 -18.74 4.88
C ASN A 115 12.09 -19.31 3.95
N GLY A 116 11.97 -18.73 2.76
CA GLY A 116 11.00 -19.11 1.73
C GLY A 116 9.55 -18.67 1.96
N THR A 117 9.19 -18.14 3.13
CA THR A 117 7.83 -17.65 3.41
C THR A 117 7.83 -16.13 3.57
N PRO A 118 7.24 -15.37 2.63
CA PRO A 118 7.09 -13.92 2.74
C PRO A 118 6.17 -13.52 3.91
N PHE A 119 6.48 -12.40 4.55
CA PHE A 119 5.61 -11.75 5.50
C PHE A 119 4.67 -10.77 4.79
N ARG A 120 3.38 -11.08 4.74
CA ARG A 120 2.38 -10.36 3.95
C ARG A 120 1.59 -9.35 4.77
N PHE A 121 1.14 -8.30 4.11
CA PHE A 121 0.23 -7.31 4.67
C PHE A 121 -0.82 -6.86 3.65
N ASP A 122 -2.03 -6.62 4.15
CA ASP A 122 -3.16 -6.07 3.40
C ASP A 122 -4.04 -5.33 4.40
N PHE A 123 -4.08 -4.01 4.27
CA PHE A 123 -4.90 -3.18 5.13
C PHE A 123 -5.39 -1.93 4.41
N THR A 124 -6.42 -1.33 5.00
CA THR A 124 -6.99 -0.08 4.53
C THR A 124 -6.93 0.97 5.65
N ARG A 125 -6.52 2.20 5.33
CA ARG A 125 -6.47 3.31 6.29
C ARG A 125 -6.92 4.62 5.65
N ASP A 126 -7.64 5.41 6.42
CA ASP A 126 -7.90 6.80 6.08
C ASP A 126 -6.66 7.62 6.44
N LEU A 127 -6.11 8.33 5.45
CA LEU A 127 -4.92 9.16 5.59
C LEU A 127 -5.27 10.59 5.17
N ASN A 128 -4.82 11.57 5.94
CA ASN A 128 -4.82 12.96 5.53
C ASN A 128 -3.58 13.26 4.67
N ALA A 129 -3.65 14.31 3.87
CA ALA A 129 -2.50 14.82 3.13
C ALA A 129 -1.33 15.08 4.10
N GLY A 130 -0.18 14.47 3.81
CA GLY A 130 1.02 14.52 4.64
C GLY A 130 1.17 13.39 5.65
N ASP A 131 0.13 12.62 5.96
CA ASP A 131 0.26 11.40 6.78
C ASP A 131 1.18 10.40 6.07
N THR A 132 1.90 9.58 6.84
CA THR A 132 2.92 8.67 6.29
C THR A 132 2.63 7.22 6.56
N VAL A 133 3.03 6.37 5.61
CA VAL A 133 3.15 4.92 5.79
C VAL A 133 4.63 4.57 5.65
N ASP A 134 5.22 4.06 6.72
CA ASP A 134 6.63 3.73 6.80
C ASP A 134 6.81 2.21 6.78
N PHE A 135 7.61 1.75 5.83
CA PHE A 135 8.08 0.37 5.73
C PHE A 135 9.51 0.33 6.24
N SER A 136 9.74 -0.36 7.34
CA SER A 136 11.01 -0.36 8.03
C SER A 136 11.64 -1.75 8.03
N VAL A 137 12.94 -1.77 7.83
CA VAL A 137 13.81 -2.93 8.03
C VAL A 137 14.86 -2.50 9.04
N GLY A 138 15.02 -3.25 10.12
CA GLY A 138 16.02 -2.92 11.14
C GLY A 138 15.78 -3.67 12.44
N ARG A 139 16.72 -3.51 13.36
CA ARG A 139 16.96 -4.46 14.47
C ARG A 139 16.00 -4.25 15.62
N TYR A 140 14.74 -4.68 15.48
CA TYR A 140 13.78 -4.67 16.59
C TYR A 140 14.13 -5.68 17.69
N ASP A 141 15.06 -6.60 17.43
CA ASP A 141 15.54 -7.64 18.35
C ASP A 141 16.93 -7.36 18.96
N GLY A 142 17.58 -6.26 18.58
CA GLY A 142 18.90 -5.86 19.08
C GLY A 142 20.08 -6.69 18.56
N ASN A 143 19.89 -7.57 17.58
CA ASN A 143 20.96 -8.41 17.03
C ASN A 143 21.83 -7.64 16.01
N PRO A 144 23.18 -7.64 16.13
CA PRO A 144 24.09 -6.86 15.27
C PRO A 144 24.20 -7.32 13.81
N THR A 145 23.53 -8.41 13.41
CA THR A 145 23.47 -8.84 12.00
C THR A 145 22.06 -8.64 11.48
N GLY A 146 21.82 -7.50 10.84
CA GLY A 146 20.58 -7.26 10.11
C GLY A 146 20.79 -7.67 8.66
N ASP A 147 20.18 -8.77 8.23
CA ASP A 147 20.30 -9.22 6.85
C ASP A 147 19.36 -8.43 5.92
N PRO A 148 19.68 -8.37 4.61
CA PRO A 148 18.85 -7.64 3.68
C PRO A 148 17.47 -8.26 3.48
N ILE A 149 16.52 -7.40 3.11
CA ILE A 149 15.11 -7.71 2.88
C ILE A 149 14.65 -7.18 1.52
N GLY A 150 13.79 -7.95 0.88
CA GLY A 150 13.01 -7.53 -0.26
C GLY A 150 11.64 -7.02 0.17
N LEU A 151 11.18 -5.95 -0.45
CA LEU A 151 9.84 -5.39 -0.28
C LEU A 151 9.19 -5.25 -1.67
N ARG A 152 7.95 -5.71 -1.79
CA ARG A 152 7.11 -5.42 -2.96
C ARG A 152 5.67 -5.21 -2.53
N GLY A 153 4.96 -4.35 -3.23
CA GLY A 153 3.59 -4.02 -2.88
C GLY A 153 3.01 -2.90 -3.71
N THR A 154 1.78 -2.57 -3.40
CA THR A 154 1.01 -1.50 -4.01
C THR A 154 0.32 -0.67 -2.94
N ILE A 155 0.23 0.63 -3.21
CA ILE A 155 -0.60 1.57 -2.45
C ILE A 155 -1.55 2.20 -3.46
N SER A 156 -2.85 2.10 -3.19
CA SER A 156 -3.88 2.65 -4.07
C SER A 156 -5.00 3.31 -3.27
N THR A 157 -5.60 4.34 -3.83
CA THR A 157 -6.81 4.95 -3.27
C THR A 157 -7.99 3.99 -3.47
N VAL A 158 -8.77 3.76 -2.42
CA VAL A 158 -10.04 3.03 -2.50
C VAL A 158 -11.12 4.02 -2.92
N PRO A 159 -11.76 3.84 -4.09
CA PRO A 159 -12.86 4.71 -4.49
C PRO A 159 -13.99 4.62 -3.47
N LEU A 160 -14.51 5.76 -3.04
CA LEU A 160 -15.78 5.80 -2.32
C LEU A 160 -16.82 5.22 -3.28
N MET A 161 -17.40 4.06 -2.94
CA MET A 161 -18.54 3.57 -3.70
C MET A 161 -19.62 4.65 -3.64
N PRO A 162 -20.23 5.05 -4.77
CA PRO A 162 -21.34 6.00 -4.73
C PRO A 162 -22.41 5.38 -3.83
N SER A 163 -22.66 6.00 -2.68
CA SER A 163 -23.74 5.55 -1.80
C SER A 163 -25.02 5.46 -2.62
N ALA A 164 -25.79 4.37 -2.47
CA ALA A 164 -27.07 4.17 -3.14
C ALA A 164 -28.05 5.36 -2.98
N SER A 165 -27.80 6.24 -2.02
CA SER A 165 -28.46 7.53 -1.85
C SER A 165 -28.43 8.43 -3.09
N LEU A 166 -27.34 8.42 -3.89
CA LEU A 166 -27.27 9.21 -5.14
C LEU A 166 -28.13 8.61 -6.26
N PHE A 167 -28.43 7.31 -6.22
CA PHE A 167 -29.38 6.69 -7.15
C PHE A 167 -30.85 7.08 -6.85
N LEU A 168 -31.19 7.30 -5.58
CA LEU A 168 -32.56 7.62 -5.19
C LEU A 168 -32.95 9.07 -5.54
N PHE A 169 -32.00 10.01 -5.48
CA PHE A 169 -32.22 11.39 -5.92
C PHE A 169 -32.34 11.52 -7.45
N GLY A 170 -31.64 10.70 -8.23
CA GLY A 170 -31.74 10.69 -9.70
C GLY A 170 -33.10 10.24 -10.22
N LEU A 171 -33.74 9.25 -9.57
CA LEU A 171 -35.07 8.77 -9.95
C LEU A 171 -36.22 9.68 -9.47
N ALA A 172 -36.04 10.38 -8.34
CA ALA A 172 -37.02 11.34 -7.85
C ALA A 172 -37.10 12.62 -8.71
N SER A 173 -36.00 13.01 -9.38
CA SER A 173 -36.00 14.17 -10.29
C SER A 173 -36.68 13.92 -11.65
N MET A 174 -36.97 12.67 -12.03
CA MET A 174 -37.55 12.33 -13.35
C MET A 174 -39.09 12.36 -13.39
N ASN A 175 -39.79 12.64 -12.28
CA ASN A 175 -41.26 12.61 -12.23
C ASN A 175 -41.95 13.97 -11.99
N VAL A 176 -41.25 15.09 -12.06
CA VAL A 176 -41.88 16.41 -11.90
C VAL A 176 -41.82 17.22 -13.20
N THR A 177 -42.54 16.73 -14.21
CA THR A 177 -42.94 17.55 -15.36
C THR A 177 -44.47 17.62 -15.45
N ARG A 178 -45.02 18.55 -14.64
CA ARG A 178 -46.06 19.52 -15.00
C ARG A 178 -47.25 19.03 -15.86
N LEU A 179 -48.41 18.84 -15.23
CA LEU A 179 -49.70 19.14 -15.86
C LEU A 179 -50.52 20.08 -14.95
N ILE A 180 -50.37 21.38 -15.18
CA ILE A 180 -51.40 22.37 -14.85
C ILE A 180 -52.06 22.74 -16.18
N GLY A 181 -53.35 22.43 -16.30
CA GLY A 181 -54.30 23.13 -17.17
C GLY A 181 -54.77 22.39 -18.42
N GLY A 182 -56.01 21.87 -18.37
CA GLY A 182 -56.79 21.67 -19.59
C GLY A 182 -57.82 20.53 -19.58
N ARG A 183 -59.05 20.85 -19.14
CA ARG A 183 -60.33 20.20 -19.48
C ARG A 183 -60.43 18.66 -19.37
N THR A 184 -61.16 18.25 -18.33
CA THR A 184 -61.86 16.97 -18.19
C THR A 184 -62.56 16.53 -19.48
N ARG A 185 -62.13 15.38 -20.02
CA ARG A 185 -63.02 14.44 -20.71
C ARG A 185 -62.88 13.08 -20.04
N GLN A 186 -63.88 12.74 -19.23
CA GLN A 186 -64.14 11.37 -18.81
C GLN A 186 -64.51 10.55 -20.06
N SER A 187 -63.69 9.58 -20.43
CA SER A 187 -64.11 8.49 -21.29
C SER A 187 -64.37 7.28 -20.41
N ASN A 188 -65.65 6.95 -20.22
CA ASN A 188 -66.09 5.73 -19.55
C ASN A 188 -65.53 4.52 -20.30
N LEU A 189 -64.65 3.76 -19.66
CA LEU A 189 -64.30 2.41 -20.09
C LEU A 189 -65.31 1.46 -19.45
N THR A 190 -66.37 1.13 -20.18
CA THR A 190 -67.32 0.08 -19.78
C THR A 190 -66.62 -1.27 -19.90
N VAL A 191 -66.33 -1.90 -18.77
CA VAL A 191 -65.90 -3.30 -18.70
C VAL A 191 -67.13 -4.18 -18.95
N LEU A 192 -67.15 -4.90 -20.06
CA LEU A 192 -68.17 -5.92 -20.33
C LEU A 192 -67.82 -7.20 -19.55
N PRO A 193 -68.77 -7.81 -18.82
CA PRO A 193 -68.52 -9.01 -18.04
C PRO A 193 -68.29 -10.23 -18.93
N ALA A 194 -67.39 -11.11 -18.47
CA ALA A 194 -67.10 -12.40 -19.06
C ALA A 194 -68.35 -13.28 -19.15
N MET A 195 -68.64 -13.82 -20.33
CA MET A 195 -69.66 -14.84 -20.54
C MET A 195 -68.97 -16.21 -20.69
N SER A 196 -69.18 -17.04 -19.67
CA SER A 196 -68.94 -18.49 -19.66
C SER A 196 -69.86 -19.17 -20.68
N LEU A 197 -69.38 -20.21 -21.36
CA LEU A 197 -70.19 -21.33 -21.82
C LEU A 197 -69.32 -22.58 -22.04
N ARG A 198 -69.53 -23.52 -21.11
CA ARG A 198 -69.45 -25.00 -21.16
C ARG A 198 -68.16 -25.68 -21.61
#